data_AF-A0A1V4YNT8-F1
#
_entry.id   AF-A0A1V4YNT8-F1
#
_cell.length_a   1.000
_cell.length_b   1.000
_cell.length_c   1.000
_cell.angle_alpha   90.00
_cell.angle_beta   90.00
_cell.angle_gamma   90.00
#
_symmetry.space_group_name_H-M   'P 1'
#
loop_
_entity.id
_entity.type
_entity.pdbx_description
1 polymer ?
#
loop_
_entity_poly.entity_id
_entity_poly.type
_entity_poly.pdbx_seq_one_letter_code
_entity_poly.pdbx_strand_id
1 'polypeptide(L)'
;MYLDYAENQAEKHRPMSMKDWIDRLDAFLKFNEYEILENLGEVSAEVAKQIVTREFEKFRKIQDAHYVSDFDQKVRKYLKNNNGNT
;
A
#
# COMPACT_ATOMS: atom_id res chain seq x y z
N MET A 1 -4.99 -16.52 3.09
CA MET A 1 -4.26 -17.61 3.77
C MET A 1 -4.21 -17.47 5.28
N TYR A 2 -3.58 -16.45 5.89
CA TYR A 2 -3.65 -16.25 7.36
C TYR A 2 -5.08 -15.94 7.84
N LEU A 3 -5.81 -15.08 7.12
CA LEU A 3 -7.21 -14.76 7.43
C LEU A 3 -8.13 -15.96 7.27
N ASP A 4 -7.93 -16.77 6.22
CA ASP A 4 -8.69 -18.01 5.99
C ASP A 4 -8.46 -19.01 7.13
N TYR A 5 -7.24 -19.08 7.68
CA TYR A 5 -6.96 -19.87 8.89
C TYR A 5 -7.70 -19.33 10.11
N ALA A 6 -7.73 -18.01 10.28
CA ALA A 6 -8.43 -17.37 11.39
C ALA A 6 -9.95 -17.59 11.31
N GLU A 7 -10.52 -17.44 10.11
CA GLU A 7 -11.92 -17.73 9.79
C GLU A 7 -12.26 -19.18 10.13
N ASN A 8 -11.42 -20.14 9.72
CA ASN A 8 -11.63 -21.54 10.05
C ASN A 8 -11.60 -21.84 11.56
N GLN A 9 -10.73 -21.17 12.34
CA GLN A 9 -10.74 -21.31 13.80
C GLN A 9 -12.04 -20.74 14.41
N ALA A 10 -12.53 -19.62 13.88
CA ALA A 10 -13.78 -18.99 14.31
C ALA A 10 -14.99 -19.88 14.00
N GLU A 11 -15.08 -20.42 12.77
CA GLU A 11 -16.14 -21.37 12.37
C GLU A 11 -16.14 -22.63 13.24
N LYS A 12 -14.96 -23.11 13.64
CA LYS A 12 -14.81 -24.26 14.55
C LYS A 12 -15.04 -23.92 16.02
N HIS A 13 -15.43 -22.68 16.33
CA HIS A 13 -15.69 -22.20 17.69
C HIS A 13 -14.51 -22.45 18.64
N ARG A 14 -13.27 -22.35 18.11
CA ARG A 14 -12.07 -22.49 18.92
C ARG A 14 -11.73 -21.15 19.56
N PRO A 15 -11.86 -21.00 20.88
CA PRO A 15 -11.50 -19.77 21.54
C PRO A 15 -9.98 -19.56 21.42
N MET A 16 -9.60 -18.37 21.01
CA MET A 16 -8.22 -17.93 20.82
C MET A 16 -8.02 -16.64 21.59
N SER A 17 -6.94 -16.56 22.37
CA SER A 17 -6.54 -15.30 23.00
C SER A 17 -5.80 -14.41 22.00
N MET A 18 -5.67 -13.12 22.31
CA MET A 18 -4.83 -12.21 21.52
C MET A 18 -3.38 -12.67 21.43
N LYS A 19 -2.88 -13.37 22.45
CA LYS A 19 -1.53 -13.95 22.44
C LYS A 19 -1.41 -15.10 21.43
N ASP A 20 -2.41 -15.97 21.36
CA ASP A 20 -2.42 -17.07 20.39
C ASP A 20 -2.42 -16.54 18.95
N TRP A 21 -3.12 -15.42 18.71
CA TRP A 21 -3.11 -14.76 17.40
C TRP A 21 -1.74 -14.20 17.03
N ILE A 22 -1.01 -13.61 17.98
CA ILE A 22 0.35 -13.13 17.76
C ILE A 22 1.27 -14.30 17.36
N ASP A 23 1.26 -15.38 18.16
CA ASP A 23 2.13 -16.54 17.91
C ASP A 23 1.84 -17.19 16.53
N ARG A 24 0.56 -17.23 16.12
CA ARG A 24 0.16 -17.76 14.80
C ARG A 24 0.56 -16.83 13.65
N LEU A 25 0.42 -15.53 13.83
CA LEU A 25 0.84 -14.55 12.83
C LEU A 25 2.35 -14.62 12.62
N ASP A 26 3.12 -14.67 13.70
CA ASP A 26 4.57 -14.79 13.69
C ASP A 26 5.03 -16.06 12.97
N ALA A 27 4.41 -17.21 13.28
CA ALA A 27 4.69 -18.47 12.58
C ALA A 27 4.36 -18.38 11.09
N PHE A 28 3.27 -17.70 10.73
CA PHE A 28 2.89 -17.49 9.34
C PHE A 28 3.91 -16.61 8.58
N LEU A 29 4.36 -15.51 9.19
CA LEU A 29 5.36 -14.63 8.59
C LEU A 29 6.69 -15.35 8.37
N LYS A 30 7.17 -16.08 9.39
CA LYS A 30 8.38 -16.93 9.29
C LYS A 30 8.27 -17.97 8.17
N PHE A 31 7.12 -18.62 8.05
CA PHE A 31 6.90 -19.62 6.99
C PHE A 31 6.98 -19.02 5.58
N ASN A 32 6.60 -17.75 5.42
CA ASN A 32 6.67 -17.03 4.16
C ASN A 32 7.98 -16.24 4.01
N GLU A 33 9.02 -16.58 4.78
CA GLU A 33 10.35 -15.95 4.74
C GLU A 33 10.35 -14.43 5.04
N TYR A 34 9.34 -13.93 5.74
CA TYR A 34 9.34 -12.55 6.25
C TYR A 34 10.06 -12.48 7.60
N GLU A 35 10.82 -11.41 7.81
CA GLU A 35 11.41 -11.10 9.11
C GLU A 35 10.31 -10.68 10.11
N ILE A 36 10.39 -11.19 11.33
CA ILE A 36 9.52 -10.76 12.41
C ILE A 36 10.10 -9.50 13.03
N LEU A 37 9.22 -8.52 13.19
CA LEU A 37 9.54 -7.28 13.87
C LEU A 37 9.57 -7.51 15.40
N GLU A 38 10.75 -7.86 15.93
CA GLU A 38 10.92 -8.13 17.37
C GLU A 38 10.97 -6.85 18.24
N ASN A 39 11.20 -5.70 17.62
CA ASN A 39 11.31 -4.38 18.27
C ASN A 39 10.42 -3.36 17.54
N LEU A 40 10.25 -2.14 18.04
CA LEU A 40 9.48 -1.06 17.38
C LEU A 40 10.00 -0.62 15.98
N GLY A 41 10.95 -1.37 15.40
CA GLY A 41 11.76 -1.01 14.26
C GLY A 41 12.99 -0.20 14.69
N GLU A 42 14.05 -0.23 13.89
CA GLU A 42 15.19 0.68 14.06
C GLU A 42 14.84 2.11 13.63
N VAL A 43 13.81 2.23 12.78
CA VAL A 43 13.40 3.49 12.17
C VAL A 43 12.17 4.01 12.88
N SER A 44 12.33 5.07 13.67
CA SER A 44 11.19 5.76 14.28
C SER A 44 10.26 6.33 13.22
N ALA A 45 8.98 6.51 13.57
CA ALA A 45 7.98 7.13 12.68
C ALA A 45 8.45 8.51 12.15
N GLU A 46 9.20 9.25 12.97
CA GLU A 46 9.82 10.53 12.60
C GLU A 46 10.80 10.38 11.42
N VAL A 47 11.69 9.37 11.51
CA VAL A 47 12.69 9.10 10.47
C VAL A 47 12.03 8.58 9.19
N ALA A 48 11.03 7.69 9.32
CA ALA A 48 10.26 7.22 8.17
C ALA A 48 9.57 8.39 7.44
N LYS A 49 8.98 9.35 8.18
CA LYS A 49 8.34 10.53 7.62
C LYS A 49 9.31 11.43 6.86
N GLN A 50 10.53 11.61 7.38
CA GLN A 50 11.57 12.37 6.69
C GLN A 50 11.99 11.71 5.37
N ILE A 51 12.20 10.38 5.38
CA ILE A 51 12.54 9.61 4.19
C ILE A 51 11.43 9.74 3.14
N VAL A 52 10.18 9.50 3.54
CA VAL A 52 9.02 9.60 2.64
C VAL A 52 8.89 11.01 2.06
N THR A 53 9.04 12.05 2.89
CA THR A 53 8.95 13.45 2.43
C THR A 53 10.02 13.74 1.38
N ARG A 54 11.27 13.32 1.63
CA ARG A 54 12.39 13.53 0.71
C ARG A 54 12.19 12.81 -0.63
N GLU A 55 11.77 11.55 -0.60
CA GLU A 55 11.52 10.80 -1.85
C GLU A 55 10.27 11.32 -2.58
N PHE A 56 9.24 11.74 -1.84
CA PHE A 56 8.04 12.36 -2.42
C PHE A 56 8.35 13.68 -3.13
N GLU A 57 9.25 14.52 -2.61
CA GLU A 57 9.66 15.76 -3.29
C GLU A 57 10.31 15.51 -4.66
N LYS A 58 11.09 14.42 -4.78
CA LYS A 58 11.67 14.01 -6.07
C LYS A 58 10.58 13.52 -7.02
N PHE A 59 9.70 12.64 -6.52
CA PHE A 59 8.59 12.11 -7.29
C PHE A 59 7.63 13.21 -7.77
N ARG A 60 7.29 14.18 -6.90
CA ARG A 60 6.38 15.29 -7.21
C ARG A 60 6.85 16.08 -8.43
N LYS A 61 8.15 16.40 -8.52
CA LYS A 61 8.71 17.12 -9.68
C LYS A 61 8.51 16.34 -11.00
N ILE A 62 8.66 15.03 -10.95
CA ILE A 62 8.45 14.14 -12.11
C ILE A 62 6.97 14.09 -12.44
N GLN A 63 6.10 13.92 -11.44
CA GLN A 63 4.66 13.90 -11.59
C GLN A 63 4.16 15.21 -12.22
N ASP A 64 4.56 16.36 -11.68
CA ASP A 64 4.14 17.69 -12.16
C ASP A 64 4.56 17.89 -13.62
N ALA A 65 5.76 17.46 -14.01
CA ALA A 65 6.24 17.55 -15.39
C ALA A 65 5.43 16.70 -16.38
N HIS A 66 4.88 15.57 -15.92
CA HIS A 66 4.09 14.65 -16.74
C HIS A 66 2.58 14.76 -16.48
N TYR A 67 2.17 15.73 -15.66
CA TYR A 67 0.78 15.86 -15.28
C TYR A 67 -0.03 16.35 -16.47
N VAL A 68 -1.00 15.54 -16.90
CA VAL A 68 -2.00 15.93 -17.88
C VAL A 68 -3.35 15.84 -17.18
N SER A 69 -3.97 17.00 -16.93
CA SER A 69 -5.29 17.06 -16.33
C SER A 69 -6.30 16.30 -17.19
N ASP A 70 -7.25 15.61 -16.56
CA ASP A 70 -8.35 14.97 -17.26
C ASP A 70 -9.19 15.98 -18.06
N PHE A 71 -9.22 17.24 -17.61
CA PHE A 71 -9.77 18.38 -18.35
C PHE A 71 -8.99 18.64 -19.65
N ASP A 72 -7.66 18.72 -19.59
CA ASP A 72 -6.82 18.93 -20.77
C ASP A 72 -6.97 17.79 -21.78
N GLN A 73 -7.12 16.56 -21.28
CA GLN A 73 -7.40 15.39 -22.12
C GLN A 73 -8.76 15.53 -22.85
N LYS A 74 -9.81 15.94 -22.14
CA LYS A 74 -11.14 16.17 -22.70
C LYS A 74 -11.15 17.30 -23.72
N VAL A 75 -10.48 18.42 -23.43
CA VAL A 75 -10.36 19.56 -24.36
C VAL A 75 -9.59 19.17 -25.61
N ARG A 76 -8.45 18.49 -25.49
CA ARG A 76 -7.69 17.97 -26.65
C ARG A 76 -8.53 17.04 -27.51
N LYS A 77 -9.35 16.17 -26.90
CA LYS A 77 -10.26 15.27 -27.62
C LYS A 77 -11.34 16.04 -28.38
N TYR A 78 -11.94 17.06 -27.76
CA TYR A 78 -12.93 17.93 -28.40
C TYR A 78 -12.35 18.71 -29.59
N LEU A 79 -11.16 19.29 -29.44
CA LEU A 79 -10.49 20.06 -30.49
C LEU A 79 -10.02 19.17 -31.66
N LYS A 80 -9.52 17.96 -31.39
CA LYS A 80 -9.18 16.99 -32.44
C LYS A 80 -10.38 16.54 -33.26
N ASN A 81 -11.54 16.34 -32.63
CA ASN A 81 -12.75 15.92 -33.33
C ASN A 81 -13.33 17.02 -34.24
N ASN A 82 -13.13 18.31 -33.92
CA ASN A 82 -13.60 19.41 -34.76
C ASN A 82 -12.72 19.67 -36.00
N ASN A 83 -11.42 19.37 -35.94
CA ASN A 83 -10.48 19.60 -37.06
C ASN A 83 -10.53 18.50 -38.14
N GLY A 84 -11.34 17.45 -37.97
CA GLY A 84 -11.56 16.39 -38.95
C GLY A 84 -12.89 16.49 -39.70
N ASN A 85 -13.64 17.59 -39.52
CA ASN A 85 -14.97 17.81 -40.10
C ASN A 85 -14.99 18.89 -41.21
N THR A 86 -13.84 19.18 -41.81
CA THR A 86 -13.66 19.92 -43.06
C THR A 86 -12.75 19.11 -43.97
#